data_AF-A0A3D2SMU1-F1
#
_entry.id   AF-A0A3D2SMU1-F1
#
_cell.length_a   1.000
_cell.length_b   1.000
_cell.length_c   1.000
_cell.angle_alpha   90.00
_cell.angle_beta   90.00
_cell.angle_gamma   90.00
#
_symmetry.space_group_name_H-M   'P 1'
#
loop_
_entity.id
_entity.type
_entity.pdbx_description
1 polymer ?
#
loop_
_entity_poly.entity_id
_entity_poly.type
_entity_poly.pdbx_seq_one_letter_code
_entity_poly.pdbx_strand_id
1 'polypeptide(L)'
;MKAHKFVAEFGIEKAKEALSLCCWLEKSFCTRFWCGCIKNNHDCCVDVEKLKQVVESLDTIDRLFGPDQAKHTMKIAKEIGYSSDYEQIKQAIADYEAVESYKQVNCEVLDIVDASPQKRIDELCVGIRKLIEEYKSEEKELELKEWEQSTIYGRIAIELEEALKGGED
;
A
#
# COMPACT_ATOMS: atom_id res chain seq x y z
N MET A 1 -11.36 -14.78 0.70
CA MET A 1 -9.89 -14.68 0.72
C MET A 1 -9.33 -15.63 1.77
N LYS A 2 -8.24 -16.35 1.47
CA LYS A 2 -7.54 -17.19 2.47
C LYS A 2 -6.67 -16.32 3.38
N ALA A 3 -6.55 -16.67 4.66
CA ALA A 3 -5.76 -15.93 5.64
C ALA A 3 -4.28 -15.80 5.24
N HIS A 4 -3.63 -16.89 4.82
CA HIS A 4 -2.24 -16.87 4.34
C HIS A 4 -2.04 -15.91 3.16
N LYS A 5 -3.00 -15.89 2.23
CA LYS A 5 -3.00 -14.97 1.08
C LYS A 5 -3.14 -13.52 1.52
N PHE A 6 -4.04 -13.23 2.48
CA PHE A 6 -4.18 -11.89 3.04
C PHE A 6 -2.86 -11.40 3.66
N VAL A 7 -2.21 -12.23 4.49
CA VAL A 7 -0.95 -11.84 5.13
C VAL A 7 0.18 -11.67 4.10
N ALA A 8 0.22 -12.51 3.06
CA ALA A 8 1.18 -12.37 1.97
C ALA A 8 1.01 -11.06 1.18
N GLU A 9 -0.24 -10.65 0.92
CA GLU A 9 -0.55 -9.43 0.14
C GLU A 9 -0.39 -8.13 0.95
N PHE A 10 -0.83 -8.13 2.21
CA PHE A 10 -0.92 -6.90 3.02
C PHE A 10 0.15 -6.79 4.10
N GLY A 11 0.85 -7.87 4.42
CA GLY A 11 1.83 -7.94 5.49
C GLY A 11 1.23 -8.23 6.86
N ILE A 12 2.09 -8.64 7.78
CA ILE A 12 1.71 -9.07 9.14
C ILE A 12 1.16 -7.91 9.99
N GLU A 13 1.74 -6.71 9.88
CA GLU A 13 1.28 -5.54 10.65
C GLU A 13 -0.16 -5.15 10.31
N LYS A 14 -0.51 -5.17 9.02
CA LYS A 14 -1.90 -4.95 8.58
C LYS A 14 -2.85 -6.06 9.02
N ALA A 15 -2.37 -7.30 9.11
CA ALA A 15 -3.17 -8.38 9.67
C ALA A 15 -3.46 -8.19 11.17
N LYS A 16 -2.46 -7.75 11.94
CA LYS A 16 -2.63 -7.38 13.36
C LYS A 16 -3.61 -6.21 13.53
N GLU A 17 -3.49 -5.18 12.69
CA GLU A 17 -4.43 -4.05 12.67
C GLU A 17 -5.85 -4.50 12.31
N ALA A 18 -6.02 -5.36 11.30
CA ALA A 18 -7.33 -5.90 10.95
C ALA A 18 -7.95 -6.66 12.14
N LEU A 19 -7.16 -7.46 12.86
CA LEU A 19 -7.62 -8.18 14.05
C LEU A 19 -8.00 -7.25 15.21
N SER A 20 -7.30 -6.13 15.40
CA SER A 20 -7.60 -5.16 16.46
C SER A 20 -8.90 -4.39 16.20
N LEU A 21 -9.19 -4.09 14.92
CA LEU A 21 -10.44 -3.46 14.48
C LEU A 21 -11.64 -4.42 14.50
N CYS A 22 -11.40 -5.73 14.52
CA CYS A 22 -12.42 -6.78 14.45
C CYS A 22 -13.05 -7.18 15.79
N CYS A 23 -12.84 -6.40 16.86
CA CYS A 23 -13.37 -6.67 18.22
C CYS A 23 -14.91 -6.83 18.33
N TRP A 24 -15.65 -6.73 17.21
CA TRP A 24 -17.12 -6.79 17.14
C TRP A 24 -17.70 -7.72 16.04
N LEU A 25 -16.87 -8.40 15.24
CA LEU A 25 -17.33 -9.22 14.10
C LEU A 25 -17.11 -10.70 14.38
N GLU A 26 -18.20 -11.47 14.50
CA GLU A 26 -18.17 -12.82 15.07
C GLU A 26 -17.37 -13.86 14.28
N LYS A 27 -17.12 -13.72 12.95
CA LYS A 27 -16.54 -14.83 12.14
C LYS A 27 -15.68 -14.43 10.94
N SER A 28 -15.97 -13.32 10.28
CA SER A 28 -15.25 -12.93 9.05
C SER A 28 -15.07 -11.43 8.95
N PHE A 29 -13.85 -11.01 8.59
CA PHE A 29 -13.51 -9.64 8.28
C PHE A 29 -13.60 -9.44 6.77
N CYS A 30 -14.37 -8.47 6.32
CA CYS A 30 -14.34 -8.08 4.92
C CYS A 30 -13.31 -6.98 4.74
N THR A 31 -12.32 -7.19 3.86
CA THR A 31 -11.37 -6.14 3.48
C THR A 31 -12.06 -4.92 2.84
N ARG A 32 -13.37 -5.02 2.55
CA ARG A 32 -14.24 -3.97 2.03
C ARG A 32 -14.27 -2.66 2.79
N PHE A 33 -14.15 -2.65 4.12
CA PHE A 33 -14.06 -1.38 4.86
C PHE A 33 -12.85 -0.54 4.41
N TRP A 34 -11.90 -1.13 3.67
CA TRP A 34 -10.76 -0.48 3.03
C TRP A 34 -10.75 -0.50 1.50
N CYS A 35 -11.56 -1.32 0.79
CA CYS A 35 -11.47 -1.47 -0.68
C CYS A 35 -12.75 -1.13 -1.50
N GLY A 36 -13.88 -0.78 -0.87
CA GLY A 36 -15.05 -0.24 -1.60
C GLY A 36 -15.73 -1.21 -2.59
N CYS A 37 -15.75 -2.53 -2.35
CA CYS A 37 -16.41 -3.45 -3.28
C CYS A 37 -17.94 -3.26 -3.32
N ILE A 38 -18.54 -3.32 -4.52
CA ILE A 38 -19.99 -3.16 -4.77
C ILE A 38 -20.68 -4.51 -5.13
N LYS A 39 -19.92 -5.60 -5.36
CA LYS A 39 -20.47 -6.90 -5.79
C LYS A 39 -20.66 -7.92 -4.64
N ASN A 40 -21.77 -8.65 -4.60
CA ASN A 40 -22.12 -9.64 -3.57
C ASN A 40 -21.21 -10.90 -3.49
N ASN A 41 -19.99 -10.85 -4.03
CA ASN A 41 -19.02 -11.95 -3.86
C ASN A 41 -18.22 -11.77 -2.57
N HIS A 42 -18.31 -12.76 -1.69
CA HIS A 42 -17.55 -12.85 -0.43
C HIS A 42 -16.06 -13.18 -0.65
N ASP A 43 -15.54 -13.11 -1.88
CA ASP A 43 -14.13 -13.39 -2.20
C ASP A 43 -13.15 -12.46 -1.47
N CYS A 44 -13.60 -11.27 -1.07
CA CYS A 44 -12.84 -10.29 -0.28
C CYS A 44 -12.93 -10.49 1.24
N CYS A 45 -13.74 -11.43 1.74
CA CYS A 45 -13.83 -11.74 3.16
C CYS A 45 -12.71 -12.70 3.59
N VAL A 46 -12.04 -12.41 4.69
CA VAL A 46 -11.11 -13.31 5.37
C VAL A 46 -11.74 -13.79 6.68
N ASP A 47 -11.56 -15.07 6.97
CA ASP A 47 -11.98 -15.68 8.23
C ASP A 47 -11.09 -15.16 9.37
N VAL A 48 -11.70 -14.62 10.43
CA VAL A 48 -10.97 -13.95 11.53
C VAL A 48 -10.21 -14.95 12.37
N GLU A 49 -10.79 -16.12 12.65
CA GLU A 49 -10.12 -17.16 13.45
C GLU A 49 -8.90 -17.69 12.72
N LYS A 50 -9.03 -17.94 11.41
CA LYS A 50 -7.90 -18.38 10.59
C LYS A 50 -6.84 -17.30 10.46
N LEU A 51 -7.24 -16.02 10.36
CA LEU A 51 -6.27 -14.91 10.32
C LEU A 51 -5.50 -14.80 11.63
N LYS A 52 -6.20 -14.91 12.76
CA LYS A 52 -5.60 -14.91 14.09
C LYS A 52 -4.59 -16.06 14.26
N GLN A 53 -4.98 -17.27 13.87
CA GLN A 53 -4.08 -18.42 13.91
C GLN A 53 -2.81 -18.18 13.09
N VAL A 54 -2.94 -17.67 11.85
CA VAL A 54 -1.76 -17.40 11.00
C VAL A 54 -0.86 -16.33 11.61
N VAL A 55 -1.43 -15.27 12.20
CA VAL A 55 -0.63 -14.23 12.89
C VAL A 55 0.12 -14.82 14.09
N GLU A 56 -0.53 -15.63 14.92
CA GLU A 56 0.10 -16.30 16.07
C GLU A 56 1.20 -17.28 15.64
N SER A 57 0.99 -18.00 14.54
CA SER A 57 1.98 -18.87 13.92
C SER A 57 3.22 -18.07 13.48
N LEU A 58 3.04 -16.92 12.82
CA LEU A 58 4.16 -16.08 12.38
C LEU A 58 4.91 -15.45 13.55
N ASP A 59 4.21 -14.97 14.58
CA ASP A 59 4.84 -14.47 15.81
C ASP A 59 5.62 -15.58 16.53
N THR A 60 5.15 -16.83 16.46
CA THR A 60 5.88 -18.00 16.99
C THR A 60 7.17 -18.24 16.22
N ILE A 61 7.15 -18.16 14.88
CA ILE A 61 8.35 -18.29 14.05
C ILE A 61 9.35 -17.17 14.35
N ASP A 62 8.87 -15.92 14.48
CA ASP A 62 9.72 -14.77 14.82
C ASP A 62 10.37 -14.94 16.21
N ARG A 63 9.59 -15.37 17.21
CA ARG A 63 10.09 -15.70 18.56
C ARG A 63 11.11 -16.83 18.57
N LEU A 64 11.01 -17.76 17.62
CA LEU A 64 11.97 -18.83 17.40
C LEU A 64 13.15 -18.41 16.51
N PHE A 65 13.28 -17.12 16.18
CA PHE A 65 14.36 -16.57 15.36
C PHE A 65 14.35 -17.09 13.91
N GLY A 66 13.16 -17.33 13.37
CA GLY A 66 12.96 -17.68 11.96
C GLY A 66 12.68 -19.17 11.69
N PRO A 67 12.34 -19.51 10.44
CA PRO A 67 11.82 -20.83 10.08
C PRO A 67 12.85 -21.96 10.23
N ASP A 68 14.13 -21.68 10.00
CA ASP A 68 15.20 -22.69 10.12
C ASP A 68 15.41 -23.10 11.59
N GLN A 69 15.43 -22.11 12.47
CA GLN A 69 15.58 -22.34 13.90
C GLN A 69 14.32 -22.99 14.48
N ALA A 70 13.13 -22.60 14.03
CA ALA A 70 11.88 -23.29 14.37
C ALA A 70 11.89 -24.77 13.96
N LYS A 71 12.39 -25.11 12.75
CA LYS A 71 12.57 -26.50 12.30
C LYS A 71 13.52 -27.28 13.21
N HIS A 72 14.57 -26.63 13.72
CA HIS A 72 15.50 -27.25 14.68
C HIS A 72 14.82 -27.49 16.03
N THR A 73 14.15 -26.49 16.60
CA THR A 73 13.40 -26.60 17.86
C THR A 73 12.29 -27.67 17.78
N MET A 74 11.61 -27.78 16.64
CA MET A 74 10.62 -28.85 16.39
C MET A 74 11.24 -30.25 16.50
N LYS A 75 12.44 -30.46 15.93
CA LYS A 75 13.14 -31.76 16.03
C LYS A 75 13.48 -32.08 17.49
N ILE A 76 14.00 -31.10 18.23
CA ILE A 76 14.28 -31.26 19.66
C ILE A 76 13.01 -31.64 20.41
N ALA A 77 11.91 -30.88 20.24
CA ALA A 77 10.62 -31.14 20.89
C ALA A 77 10.11 -32.57 20.65
N LYS A 78 10.29 -33.08 19.42
CA LYS A 78 9.96 -34.47 19.06
C LYS A 78 10.84 -35.48 19.79
N GLU A 79 12.14 -35.24 19.88
CA GLU A 79 13.10 -36.13 20.54
C GLU A 79 12.90 -36.20 22.05
N ILE A 80 12.54 -35.08 22.68
CA ILE A 80 12.25 -35.00 24.13
C ILE A 80 10.81 -35.43 24.49
N GLY A 81 9.97 -35.76 23.49
CA GLY A 81 8.61 -36.26 23.69
C GLY A 81 7.55 -35.20 24.01
N TYR A 82 7.82 -33.92 23.75
CA TYR A 82 6.88 -32.81 23.97
C TYR A 82 5.94 -32.67 22.76
N SER A 83 4.90 -33.49 22.74
CA SER A 83 3.97 -33.62 21.61
C SER A 83 3.16 -32.35 21.31
N SER A 84 2.78 -31.58 22.34
CA SER A 84 2.06 -30.30 22.16
C SER A 84 2.93 -29.26 21.43
N ASP A 85 4.15 -29.04 21.90
CA ASP A 85 5.07 -28.05 21.31
C ASP A 85 5.48 -28.48 19.90
N TYR A 86 5.67 -29.78 19.68
CA TYR A 86 5.93 -30.34 18.37
C TYR A 86 4.84 -29.98 17.36
N GLU A 87 3.56 -30.23 17.67
CA GLU A 87 2.47 -29.95 16.75
C GLU A 87 2.24 -28.43 16.56
N GLN A 88 2.42 -27.62 17.62
CA GLN A 88 2.33 -26.16 17.50
C GLN A 88 3.40 -25.58 16.58
N ILE A 89 4.67 -25.97 16.76
CA ILE A 89 5.77 -25.48 15.93
C ILE A 89 5.62 -25.98 14.49
N LYS A 90 5.20 -27.23 14.31
CA LYS A 90 4.93 -27.80 12.98
C LYS A 90 3.83 -27.03 12.24
N GLN A 91 2.74 -26.69 12.93
CA GLN A 91 1.68 -25.85 12.35
C GLN A 91 2.20 -24.46 12.00
N ALA A 92 2.99 -23.85 12.89
CA ALA A 92 3.58 -22.53 12.65
C ALA A 92 4.50 -22.50 11.43
N ILE A 93 5.33 -23.54 11.24
CA ILE A 93 6.17 -23.71 10.05
C ILE A 93 5.32 -23.84 8.79
N ALA A 94 4.27 -24.66 8.83
CA ALA A 94 3.39 -24.86 7.68
C ALA A 94 2.65 -23.58 7.28
N ASP A 95 2.19 -22.79 8.26
CA ASP A 95 1.55 -21.50 8.02
C ASP A 95 2.54 -20.49 7.43
N TYR A 96 3.77 -20.43 7.93
CA TYR A 96 4.83 -19.59 7.39
C TYR A 96 5.15 -19.94 5.93
N GLU A 97 5.37 -21.22 5.63
CA GLU A 97 5.68 -21.69 4.27
C GLU A 97 4.51 -21.42 3.30
N ALA A 98 3.27 -21.56 3.78
CA ALA A 98 2.10 -21.20 3.00
C ALA A 98 2.06 -19.71 2.66
N VAL A 99 2.34 -18.82 3.62
CA VAL A 99 2.44 -17.36 3.38
C VAL A 99 3.54 -17.05 2.36
N GLU A 100 4.74 -17.62 2.52
CA GLU A 100 5.84 -17.42 1.58
C GLU A 100 5.51 -17.91 0.17
N SER A 101 4.81 -19.04 0.04
CA SER A 101 4.37 -19.53 -1.28
C SER A 101 3.44 -18.55 -2.00
N TYR A 102 2.54 -17.87 -1.28
CA TYR A 102 1.68 -16.83 -1.86
C TYR A 102 2.48 -15.59 -2.27
N LYS A 103 3.54 -15.22 -1.52
CA LYS A 103 4.44 -14.12 -1.92
C LYS A 103 5.19 -14.47 -3.20
N GLN A 104 5.73 -15.68 -3.29
CA GLN A 104 6.47 -16.14 -4.47
C GLN A 104 5.59 -16.19 -5.73
N VAL A 105 4.35 -16.68 -5.60
CA VAL A 105 3.38 -16.66 -6.71
C VAL A 105 3.04 -15.24 -7.13
N ASN A 106 2.92 -14.28 -6.21
CA ASN A 106 2.70 -12.88 -6.57
C ASN A 106 3.91 -12.29 -7.33
N CYS A 107 5.14 -12.64 -6.96
CA CYS A 107 6.34 -12.22 -7.70
C CYS A 107 6.39 -12.85 -9.11
N GLU A 108 6.14 -14.16 -9.24
CA GLU A 108 6.15 -14.84 -10.53
C GLU A 108 5.01 -14.35 -11.45
N VAL A 109 3.83 -14.03 -10.90
CA VAL A 109 2.74 -13.42 -11.67
C VAL A 109 3.08 -12.00 -12.09
N LEU A 110 3.73 -11.19 -11.25
CA LEU A 110 4.25 -9.88 -11.64
C LEU A 110 5.29 -10.00 -12.77
N ASP A 111 6.21 -10.96 -12.68
CA ASP A 111 7.23 -11.20 -13.71
C ASP A 111 6.65 -11.70 -15.04
N ILE A 112 5.54 -12.46 -15.02
CA ILE A 112 4.87 -12.97 -16.22
C ILE A 112 3.89 -11.92 -16.81
N VAL A 113 3.32 -11.04 -15.99
CA VAL A 113 2.29 -10.08 -16.42
C VAL A 113 2.86 -8.69 -16.80
N ASP A 114 4.09 -8.32 -16.39
CA ASP A 114 4.49 -6.90 -16.41
C ASP A 114 5.77 -6.52 -17.18
N ALA A 115 5.83 -6.90 -18.47
CA ALA A 115 6.72 -6.22 -19.42
C ALA A 115 6.02 -5.13 -20.26
N SER A 116 4.69 -5.03 -20.21
CA SER A 116 3.89 -4.19 -21.13
C SER A 116 3.20 -2.99 -20.46
N PRO A 117 2.52 -3.13 -19.30
CA PRO A 117 1.98 -1.98 -18.57
C PRO A 117 3.06 -1.09 -17.94
N GLN A 118 4.06 -1.67 -17.27
CA GLN A 118 5.10 -0.91 -16.57
C GLN A 118 5.93 -0.02 -17.52
N LYS A 119 6.28 -0.50 -18.72
CA LYS A 119 6.93 0.33 -19.74
C LYS A 119 6.10 1.55 -20.15
N ARG A 120 4.78 1.38 -20.30
CA ARG A 120 3.88 2.49 -20.63
C ARG A 120 3.77 3.48 -19.47
N ILE A 121 3.79 3.00 -18.23
CA ILE A 121 3.81 3.84 -17.03
C ILE A 121 5.12 4.63 -16.96
N ASP A 122 6.26 4.01 -17.22
CA ASP A 122 7.56 4.67 -17.20
C ASP A 122 7.66 5.75 -18.31
N GLU A 123 7.20 5.44 -19.52
CA GLU A 123 7.10 6.39 -20.63
C GLU A 123 6.20 7.58 -20.29
N LEU A 124 5.04 7.33 -19.67
CA LEU A 124 4.13 8.38 -19.20
C LEU A 124 4.75 9.23 -18.08
N CYS A 125 5.44 8.62 -17.13
CA CYS A 125 6.13 9.32 -16.03
C CYS A 125 7.30 10.18 -16.54
N VAL A 126 7.98 9.78 -17.61
CA VAL A 126 8.99 10.61 -18.29
C VAL A 126 8.31 11.80 -19.00
N GLY A 127 7.22 11.55 -19.74
CA GLY A 127 6.46 12.61 -20.41
C GLY A 127 5.90 13.66 -19.44
N ILE A 128 5.32 13.23 -18.31
CA ILE A 128 4.77 14.13 -17.29
C ILE A 128 5.87 14.98 -16.66
N ARG A 129 7.05 14.41 -16.36
CA ARG A 129 8.17 15.19 -15.80
C ARG A 129 8.64 16.28 -16.76
N LYS A 130 8.73 15.97 -18.05
CA LYS A 130 9.12 16.93 -19.08
C LYS A 130 8.10 18.07 -19.20
N LEU A 131 6.81 17.76 -19.21
CA LEU A 131 5.74 18.76 -19.21
C LEU A 131 5.79 19.65 -17.96
N ILE A 132 6.05 19.08 -16.78
CA ILE A 132 6.19 19.86 -15.54
C ILE A 132 7.39 20.82 -15.62
N GLU A 133 8.53 20.39 -16.20
CA GLU A 133 9.68 21.27 -16.41
C GLU A 133 9.41 22.36 -17.43
N GLU A 134 8.74 22.04 -18.54
CA GLU A 134 8.29 23.03 -19.54
C GLU A 134 7.35 24.06 -18.90
N TYR A 135 6.34 23.62 -18.15
CA TYR A 135 5.44 24.53 -17.42
C TYR A 135 6.15 25.39 -16.38
N LYS A 136 7.10 24.85 -15.62
CA LYS A 136 7.91 25.63 -14.66
C LYS A 136 8.83 26.63 -15.36
N SER A 137 9.33 26.28 -16.54
CA SER A 137 10.13 27.19 -17.36
C SER A 137 9.27 28.31 -17.94
N GLU A 138 8.07 27.99 -18.43
CA GLU A 138 7.10 28.97 -18.92
C GLU A 138 6.62 29.88 -17.78
N GLU A 139 6.34 29.35 -16.59
CA GLU A 139 6.00 30.13 -15.40
C GLU A 139 7.13 31.09 -15.03
N LYS A 140 8.39 30.64 -15.12
CA LYS A 140 9.58 31.47 -14.90
C LYS A 140 9.81 32.51 -16.00
N GLU A 141 9.40 32.25 -17.24
CA GLU A 141 9.41 33.25 -18.32
C GLU A 141 8.24 34.24 -18.20
N LEU A 142 7.12 33.83 -17.60
CA LEU A 142 5.93 34.65 -17.34
C LEU A 142 6.02 35.45 -16.03
N GLU A 143 7.02 35.19 -15.18
CA GLU A 143 7.42 36.10 -14.09
C GLU A 143 7.95 37.41 -14.70
N LEU A 144 7.02 38.30 -15.10
CA LEU A 144 7.30 39.71 -15.34
C LEU A 144 8.05 40.22 -14.12
N LYS A 145 9.24 40.79 -14.33
CA LYS A 145 10.03 41.34 -13.22
C LYS A 145 9.14 42.36 -12.49
N GLU A 146 9.17 42.40 -11.15
CA GLU A 146 8.27 43.24 -10.34
C GLU A 146 8.18 44.71 -10.81
N TRP A 147 9.24 45.23 -11.42
CA TRP A 147 9.26 46.57 -12.00
C TRP A 147 8.42 46.71 -13.29
N GLU A 148 8.35 45.68 -14.13
CA GLU A 148 7.50 45.63 -15.34
C GLU A 148 6.03 45.55 -14.94
N GLN A 149 5.71 44.72 -13.93
CA GLN A 149 4.37 44.67 -13.35
C GLN A 149 3.96 46.02 -12.74
N SER A 150 4.85 46.64 -11.96
CA SER A 150 4.61 47.97 -11.37
C SER A 150 4.41 49.05 -12.43
N THR A 151 5.08 48.94 -13.57
CA THR A 151 4.94 49.87 -14.70
C THR A 151 3.58 49.71 -15.40
N ILE A 152 3.13 48.46 -15.58
CA ILE A 152 1.81 48.16 -16.17
C ILE A 152 0.69 48.61 -15.23
N TYR A 153 0.75 48.27 -13.94
CA TYR A 153 -0.24 48.74 -12.96
C TYR A 153 -0.27 50.26 -12.85
N GLY A 154 0.88 50.93 -12.90
CA GLY A 154 0.95 52.40 -12.91
C GLY A 154 0.26 53.02 -14.12
N ARG A 155 0.45 52.46 -15.33
CA ARG A 155 -0.24 52.94 -16.54
C ARG A 155 -1.74 52.73 -16.48
N ILE A 156 -2.19 51.54 -16.05
CA ILE A 156 -3.62 51.23 -15.93
C ILE A 156 -4.29 52.16 -14.91
N ALA A 157 -3.64 52.46 -13.78
CA ALA A 157 -4.17 53.38 -12.77
C ALA A 157 -4.35 54.80 -13.32
N ILE A 158 -3.38 55.30 -14.11
CA ILE A 158 -3.48 56.63 -14.74
C ILE A 158 -4.62 56.66 -15.76
N GLU A 159 -4.72 55.66 -16.64
CA GLU A 159 -5.79 55.59 -17.64
C GLU A 159 -7.19 55.49 -17.00
N LEU A 160 -7.31 54.75 -15.89
CA LEU A 160 -8.55 54.68 -15.11
C LEU A 160 -8.89 56.03 -14.47
N GLU A 161 -7.90 56.73 -13.90
CA GLU A 161 -8.13 58.06 -13.34
C GLU A 161 -8.54 59.08 -14.42
N GLU A 162 -7.92 59.04 -15.59
CA GLU A 162 -8.28 59.91 -16.72
C GLU A 162 -9.69 59.60 -17.24
N ALA A 163 -10.04 58.32 -17.38
CA ALA A 163 -11.38 57.90 -17.79
C ALA A 163 -12.46 58.28 -16.76
N LEU A 164 -12.14 58.24 -15.46
CA LEU A 164 -13.05 58.66 -14.40
C LEU A 164 -13.18 60.19 -14.29
N LYS A 165 -12.12 60.95 -14.60
CA LYS A 165 -12.14 62.43 -14.64
C LYS A 165 -12.81 62.98 -15.90
N GLY A 166 -12.84 62.23 -16.99
CA GLY A 166 -13.54 62.60 -18.23
C GLY A 166 -15.06 62.42 -18.22
N GLY A 167 -15.67 62.11 -17.07
CA GLY A 167 -17.11 61.86 -16.91
C GLY A 167 -17.92 62.99 -16.29
N GLU A 168 -17.33 64.17 -16.08
CA GLU A 168 -18.05 65.38 -15.66
C GLU A 168 -18.21 66.35 -16.85
N ASP A 169 -19.22 66.10 -17.68
CA ASP A 169 -19.88 67.10 -18.55
C ASP A 169 -21.39 67.08 -18.28
#